data_AF-A0A351XBW7-F1
#
_entry.id   AF-A0A351XBW7-F1
#
_cell.length_a   1.000
_cell.length_b   1.000
_cell.length_c   1.000
_cell.angle_alpha   90.00
_cell.angle_beta   90.00
_cell.angle_gamma   90.00
#
_symmetry.space_group_name_H-M   'P 1'
#
loop_
_entity.id
_entity.type
_entity.pdbx_description
1 polymer ?
#
loop_
_entity_poly.entity_id
_entity_poly.type
_entity_poly.pdbx_seq_one_letter_code
_entity_poly.pdbx_strand_id
1 'polypeptide(L)'
;PFGYGLSYTTFEYSDIKLSASSIKDTESVDVTFKIKNTGNVGGAEIAQVYVADKESTIFRPEKELKAFTKVFLNAGEEKEVTLTLSKRAFAFYNINISDWCVESGDFDILVGASSKDIKLTATVNVEAPVCDIPDYRATAPAYYNDVKNITRDDFAAVYGELPSPEIDVNKRIDKYSCLNDARHTKWGGRLCRLITKVMSGMGSAENGDGKMLAAMATQIPIRNFVQMSMGAFSEGQAKGLLMMLNDDESSFLGFSRIFWTLGGTLARLPKLLSSI
;
A
#
# COMPACT_ATOMS: atom_id res chain seq x y z
N PRO A 1 4.05 4.64 -17.38
CA PRO A 1 4.66 4.87 -16.04
C PRO A 1 3.91 6.01 -15.34
N PHE A 2 4.17 6.31 -14.07
CA PHE A 2 3.54 7.46 -13.40
C PHE A 2 3.82 8.76 -14.16
N GLY A 3 2.79 9.60 -14.34
CA GLY A 3 2.88 10.86 -15.08
C GLY A 3 2.99 10.72 -16.61
N TYR A 4 2.85 9.52 -17.18
CA TYR A 4 2.93 9.32 -18.63
C TYR A 4 1.64 9.73 -19.34
N GLY A 5 1.79 10.46 -20.45
CA GLY A 5 0.70 10.81 -21.36
C GLY A 5 1.22 11.05 -22.77
N LEU A 6 0.43 10.68 -23.77
CA LEU A 6 0.70 11.00 -25.17
C LEU A 6 0.06 12.35 -25.53
N SER A 7 0.62 12.99 -26.55
CA SER A 7 0.11 14.24 -27.14
C SER A 7 0.09 14.14 -28.65
N TYR A 8 -0.78 14.92 -29.30
CA TYR A 8 -0.78 15.09 -30.76
C TYR A 8 0.30 16.06 -31.24
N THR A 9 1.06 16.66 -30.32
CA THR A 9 2.25 17.46 -30.61
C THR A 9 3.44 16.97 -29.79
N THR A 10 4.64 17.46 -30.11
CA THR A 10 5.88 17.12 -29.43
C THR A 10 6.42 18.31 -28.65
N PHE A 11 7.07 18.04 -27.52
CA PHE A 11 7.67 19.07 -26.67
C PHE A 11 9.15 18.79 -26.42
N GLU A 12 9.95 19.84 -26.48
CA GLU A 12 11.38 19.83 -26.16
C GLU A 12 11.64 20.63 -24.90
N TYR A 13 12.58 20.16 -24.08
CA TYR A 13 12.96 20.78 -22.81
C TYR A 13 14.43 21.20 -22.89
N SER A 14 14.76 22.39 -22.40
CA SER A 14 16.12 22.92 -22.44
C SER A 14 16.42 23.87 -21.28
N ASP A 15 17.70 24.25 -21.16
CA ASP A 15 18.18 25.34 -20.28
C ASP A 15 17.79 25.23 -18.80
N ILE A 16 17.93 24.05 -18.18
CA ILE A 16 17.72 23.90 -16.73
C ILE A 16 18.70 24.78 -15.93
N LYS A 17 18.17 25.53 -14.98
CA LYS A 17 18.91 26.39 -14.05
C LYS A 17 18.29 26.29 -12.67
N LEU A 18 19.15 26.25 -11.66
CA LEU A 18 18.76 26.33 -10.26
C LEU A 18 19.10 27.72 -9.74
N SER A 19 18.28 28.29 -8.84
CA SER A 19 18.59 29.58 -8.20
C SER A 19 19.85 29.54 -7.35
N ALA A 20 20.24 28.36 -6.88
CA ALA A 20 21.48 28.11 -6.15
C ALA A 20 21.97 26.68 -6.38
N SER A 21 23.29 26.47 -6.33
CA SER A 21 23.92 25.15 -6.38
C SER A 21 24.11 24.52 -4.99
N SER A 22 24.00 25.32 -3.94
CA SER A 22 24.04 24.89 -2.54
C SER A 22 23.04 25.72 -1.73
N ILE A 23 22.28 25.08 -0.84
CA ILE A 23 21.27 25.70 0.01
C ILE A 23 21.31 25.12 1.42
N LYS A 24 20.83 25.87 2.40
CA LYS A 24 20.46 25.30 3.71
C LYS A 24 19.12 24.59 3.63
N ASP A 25 18.87 23.64 4.53
CA ASP A 25 17.59 22.94 4.66
C ASP A 25 16.40 23.85 5.01
N THR A 26 16.64 25.10 5.41
CA THR A 26 15.61 26.12 5.65
C THR A 26 15.26 26.94 4.42
N GLU A 27 16.06 26.84 3.35
CA GLU A 27 15.92 27.64 2.13
C GLU A 27 15.08 26.90 1.08
N SER A 28 14.84 27.57 -0.04
CA SER A 28 14.13 27.00 -1.20
C SER A 28 14.96 27.22 -2.45
N VAL A 29 14.81 26.32 -3.42
CA VAL A 29 15.47 26.43 -4.72
C VAL A 29 14.44 26.53 -5.84
N ASP A 30 14.62 27.52 -6.70
CA ASP A 30 13.81 27.66 -7.91
C ASP A 30 14.45 26.86 -9.03
N VAL A 31 13.62 26.03 -9.67
CA VAL A 31 14.00 25.22 -10.82
C VAL A 31 13.39 25.87 -12.05
N THR A 32 14.23 26.49 -12.87
CA THR A 32 13.83 27.18 -14.09
C THR A 32 14.30 26.42 -15.31
N PHE A 33 13.45 26.23 -16.31
CA PHE A 33 13.77 25.57 -17.58
C PHE A 33 12.81 26.04 -18.67
N LYS A 34 13.13 25.74 -19.93
CA LYS A 34 12.28 26.09 -21.08
C LYS A 34 11.58 24.87 -21.64
N ILE A 35 10.37 25.08 -22.13
CA ILE A 35 9.58 24.09 -22.87
C ILE A 35 9.19 24.72 -24.20
N LYS A 36 9.48 24.01 -25.29
CA LYS A 36 9.09 24.40 -26.65
C LYS A 36 8.16 23.37 -27.27
N ASN A 37 7.06 23.81 -27.84
CA ASN A 37 6.23 22.96 -28.69
C ASN A 37 6.85 22.88 -30.09
N THR A 38 7.38 21.70 -30.44
CA THR A 38 8.09 21.46 -31.69
C THR A 38 7.21 20.84 -32.79
N GLY A 39 5.95 20.55 -32.50
CA GLY A 39 5.00 20.03 -33.49
C GLY A 39 4.19 21.12 -34.19
N ASN A 40 3.22 20.68 -34.99
CA ASN A 40 2.45 21.54 -35.91
C ASN A 40 1.10 22.01 -35.35
N VAL A 41 0.73 21.58 -34.14
CA VAL A 41 -0.55 21.93 -33.50
C VAL A 41 -0.30 22.44 -32.09
N GLY A 42 -1.20 23.29 -31.58
CA GLY A 42 -1.17 23.70 -30.18
C GLY A 42 -1.42 22.51 -29.25
N GLY A 43 -0.80 22.52 -28.07
CA GLY A 43 -0.93 21.46 -27.09
C GLY A 43 -0.59 21.92 -25.67
N ALA A 44 -0.99 21.11 -24.69
CA ALA A 44 -0.62 21.31 -23.30
C ALA A 44 0.35 20.23 -22.84
N GLU A 45 1.43 20.64 -22.18
CA GLU A 45 2.45 19.78 -21.60
C GLU A 45 2.37 19.83 -20.07
N ILE A 46 2.62 18.72 -19.38
CA ILE A 46 2.69 18.66 -17.91
C ILE A 46 4.14 18.38 -17.52
N ALA A 47 4.91 19.43 -17.32
CA ALA A 47 6.27 19.33 -16.82
C ALA A 47 6.29 18.93 -15.34
N GLN A 48 7.10 17.92 -15.04
CA GLN A 48 7.19 17.31 -13.72
C GLN A 48 8.62 17.45 -13.19
N VAL A 49 8.76 17.86 -11.94
CA VAL A 49 10.04 17.99 -11.23
C VAL A 49 10.09 16.95 -10.13
N TYR A 50 11.07 16.06 -10.24
CA TYR A 50 11.38 15.03 -9.27
C TYR A 50 12.66 15.37 -8.52
N VAL A 51 12.74 14.93 -7.27
CA VAL A 51 13.96 15.01 -6.45
C VAL A 51 14.42 13.59 -6.15
N ALA A 52 15.70 13.34 -6.39
CA ALA A 52 16.40 12.10 -6.06
C ALA A 52 17.51 12.41 -5.07
N ASP A 53 17.54 11.68 -3.96
CA ASP A 53 18.62 11.74 -2.99
C ASP A 53 19.73 10.79 -3.45
N LYS A 54 20.95 11.29 -3.71
CA LYS A 54 22.03 10.45 -4.27
C LYS A 54 22.51 9.39 -3.29
N GLU A 55 22.59 9.76 -2.02
CA GLU A 55 23.05 8.90 -0.95
C GLU A 55 22.19 9.16 0.28
N SER A 56 21.38 8.17 0.66
CA SER A 56 20.54 8.26 1.85
C SER A 56 20.84 7.13 2.82
N THR A 57 20.88 7.46 4.11
CA THR A 57 21.01 6.48 5.19
C THR A 57 19.74 5.64 5.36
N ILE A 58 18.57 6.22 5.11
CA ILE A 58 17.31 5.48 5.12
C ILE A 58 16.94 4.99 3.73
N PHE A 59 16.14 3.93 3.66
CA PHE A 59 15.61 3.47 2.38
C PHE A 59 14.60 4.51 1.83
N ARG A 60 14.92 5.09 0.67
CA ARG A 60 14.08 6.07 -0.03
C ARG A 60 13.75 5.61 -1.45
N PRO A 61 12.63 6.08 -2.02
CA PRO A 61 12.40 5.93 -3.46
C PRO A 61 13.58 6.52 -4.26
N GLU A 62 13.91 5.91 -5.41
CA GLU A 62 14.93 6.42 -6.36
C GLU A 62 14.72 7.91 -6.65
N LYS A 63 13.46 8.34 -6.76
CA LYS A 63 13.05 9.74 -6.91
C LYS A 63 11.60 9.92 -6.53
N GLU A 64 11.24 11.13 -6.15
CA GLU A 64 9.90 11.52 -5.72
C GLU A 64 9.43 12.77 -6.48
N LEU A 65 8.18 12.79 -6.95
CA LEU A 65 7.61 14.00 -7.57
C LEU A 65 7.43 15.08 -6.50
N LYS A 66 7.99 16.28 -6.71
CA LYS A 66 7.89 17.39 -5.75
C LYS A 66 7.17 18.62 -6.29
N ALA A 67 7.17 18.82 -7.61
CA ALA A 67 6.41 19.89 -8.25
C ALA A 67 6.00 19.51 -9.67
N PHE A 68 4.93 20.12 -10.18
CA PHE A 68 4.56 20.00 -11.58
C PHE A 68 3.75 21.22 -12.01
N THR A 69 3.70 21.47 -13.32
CA THR A 69 2.84 22.51 -13.89
C THR A 69 2.39 22.14 -15.28
N LYS A 70 1.19 22.62 -15.64
CA LYS A 70 0.60 22.42 -16.95
C LYS A 70 0.75 23.70 -17.77
N VAL A 71 1.37 23.59 -18.94
CA VAL A 71 1.67 24.74 -19.81
C VAL A 71 1.07 24.50 -21.18
N PHE A 72 0.24 25.42 -21.65
CA PHE A 72 -0.24 25.41 -23.03
C PHE A 72 0.69 26.22 -23.92
N LEU A 73 1.05 25.65 -25.08
CA LEU A 73 1.94 26.24 -26.08
C LEU A 73 1.34 26.05 -27.47
N ASN A 74 1.28 27.12 -28.25
CA ASN A 74 1.01 27.06 -29.69
C ASN A 74 2.17 26.37 -30.43
N ALA A 75 1.93 25.95 -31.68
CA ALA A 75 2.98 25.36 -32.51
C ALA A 75 4.18 26.31 -32.63
N GLY A 76 5.39 25.83 -32.33
CA GLY A 76 6.63 26.60 -32.34
C GLY A 76 6.86 27.52 -31.15
N GLU A 77 5.88 27.71 -30.26
CA GLU A 77 6.00 28.56 -29.07
C GLU A 77 6.94 27.94 -28.04
N GLU A 78 7.71 28.78 -27.37
CA GLU A 78 8.59 28.42 -26.25
C GLU A 78 8.22 29.24 -25.02
N LYS A 79 8.18 28.60 -23.84
CA LYS A 79 7.95 29.26 -22.56
C LYS A 79 9.00 28.85 -21.55
N GLU A 80 9.43 29.83 -20.76
CA GLU A 80 10.18 29.58 -19.54
C GLU A 80 9.23 29.24 -18.39
N VAL A 81 9.60 28.25 -17.60
CA VAL A 81 8.81 27.71 -16.50
C VAL A 81 9.69 27.68 -15.26
N THR A 82 9.17 28.16 -14.13
CA THR A 82 9.85 28.13 -12.83
C THR A 82 8.98 27.41 -11.81
N LEU A 83 9.57 26.48 -11.08
CA LEU A 83 8.94 25.74 -9.98
C LEU A 83 9.83 25.80 -8.73
N THR A 84 9.25 26.21 -7.61
CA THR A 84 9.98 26.33 -6.33
C THR A 84 9.92 25.03 -5.53
N LEU A 85 11.09 24.52 -5.14
CA LEU A 85 11.23 23.41 -4.22
C LEU A 85 11.56 23.95 -2.82
N SER A 86 10.61 23.79 -1.90
CA SER A 86 10.80 24.15 -0.48
C SER A 86 11.56 23.06 0.28
N LYS A 87 11.94 23.32 1.54
CA LYS A 87 12.58 22.34 2.44
C LYS A 87 11.98 20.94 2.42
N ARG A 88 10.65 20.85 2.26
CA ARG A 88 9.90 19.60 2.26
C ARG A 88 10.18 18.72 1.04
N ALA A 89 10.75 19.29 -0.01
CA ALA A 89 11.18 18.56 -1.19
C ALA A 89 12.36 17.62 -0.88
N PHE A 90 13.20 17.97 0.09
CA PHE A 90 14.42 17.22 0.43
C PHE A 90 14.24 16.33 1.66
N ALA A 91 13.27 16.68 2.52
CA ALA A 91 13.06 16.03 3.80
C ALA A 91 12.41 14.63 3.72
N PHE A 92 12.74 13.81 4.71
CA PHE A 92 12.08 12.55 5.03
C PHE A 92 11.59 12.57 6.50
N TYR A 93 10.66 11.69 6.84
CA TYR A 93 10.18 11.57 8.21
C TYR A 93 11.09 10.64 9.01
N ASN A 94 11.61 11.14 10.12
CA ASN A 94 12.54 10.44 10.98
C ASN A 94 11.84 10.02 12.28
N ILE A 95 11.79 8.71 12.50
CA ILE A 95 11.11 8.10 13.64
C ILE A 95 11.84 8.29 14.97
N ASN A 96 13.17 8.45 14.98
CA ASN A 96 13.94 8.64 16.21
C ASN A 96 13.59 9.98 16.86
N ILE A 97 13.40 11.02 16.05
CA ILE A 97 13.03 12.36 16.51
C ILE A 97 11.53 12.66 16.37
N SER A 98 10.76 11.75 15.76
CA SER A 98 9.34 11.92 15.47
C SER A 98 8.99 13.18 14.66
N ASP A 99 9.91 13.64 13.80
CA ASP A 99 9.76 14.84 12.98
C ASP A 99 10.49 14.69 11.63
N TRP A 100 10.35 15.68 10.77
CA TRP A 100 10.99 15.75 9.47
C TRP A 100 12.41 16.27 9.59
N CYS A 101 13.33 15.60 8.90
CA CYS A 101 14.71 16.04 8.78
C CYS A 101 15.18 15.92 7.34
N VAL A 102 16.27 16.60 7.03
CA VAL A 102 17.00 16.51 5.77
C VAL A 102 18.37 15.98 6.10
N GLU A 103 18.86 15.02 5.32
CA GLU A 103 20.25 14.57 5.38
C GLU A 103 21.09 15.49 4.48
N SER A 104 22.23 15.95 4.99
CA SER A 104 23.13 16.78 4.18
C SER A 104 23.71 15.96 3.04
N GLY A 105 23.68 16.49 1.82
CA GLY A 105 24.14 15.75 0.66
C GLY A 105 23.69 16.35 -0.68
N ASP A 106 24.00 15.63 -1.74
CA ASP A 106 23.65 16.01 -3.10
C ASP A 106 22.29 15.43 -3.49
N PHE A 107 21.41 16.30 -3.97
CA PHE A 107 20.11 15.94 -4.52
C PHE A 107 20.06 16.24 -6.01
N ASP A 108 19.68 15.25 -6.80
CA ASP A 108 19.40 15.43 -8.22
C ASP A 108 17.98 15.96 -8.42
N ILE A 109 17.90 17.07 -9.13
CA ILE A 109 16.68 17.70 -9.62
C ILE A 109 16.45 17.22 -11.05
N LEU A 110 15.40 16.43 -11.24
CA LEU A 110 15.09 15.76 -12.50
C LEU A 110 13.81 16.38 -13.09
N VAL A 111 13.92 16.99 -14.26
CA VAL A 111 12.76 17.52 -15.00
C VAL A 111 12.38 16.52 -16.09
N GLY A 112 11.13 16.08 -16.12
CA GLY A 112 10.65 15.10 -17.07
C GLY A 112 9.23 15.34 -17.57
N ALA A 113 8.89 14.67 -18.67
CA ALA A 113 7.52 14.55 -19.18
C ALA A 113 6.78 13.37 -18.53
N SER A 114 7.50 12.45 -17.89
CA SER A 114 6.95 11.42 -17.00
C SER A 114 8.03 10.91 -16.05
N SER A 115 7.66 10.11 -15.06
CA SER A 115 8.61 9.48 -14.11
C SER A 115 9.73 8.65 -14.76
N LYS A 116 9.55 8.19 -16.01
CA LYS A 116 10.60 7.47 -16.77
C LYS A 116 11.17 8.26 -17.94
N ASP A 117 10.56 9.38 -18.31
CA ASP A 117 11.00 10.22 -19.43
C ASP A 117 11.59 11.53 -18.88
N ILE A 118 12.79 11.40 -18.30
CA ILE A 118 13.57 12.51 -17.75
C ILE A 118 14.29 13.21 -18.89
N LYS A 119 14.11 14.52 -18.98
CA LYS A 119 14.64 15.37 -20.07
C LYS A 119 15.86 16.16 -19.63
N LEU A 120 15.84 16.69 -18.42
CA LEU A 120 16.91 17.53 -17.87
C LEU A 120 17.26 17.08 -16.44
N THR A 121 18.51 17.31 -16.06
CA THR A 121 19.04 16.99 -14.73
C THR A 121 19.96 18.11 -14.27
N ALA A 122 19.84 18.48 -13.00
CA ALA A 122 20.77 19.35 -12.29
C ALA A 122 20.96 18.81 -10.87
N THR A 123 22.03 19.19 -10.19
CA THR A 123 22.29 18.78 -8.80
C THR A 123 22.30 20.03 -7.92
N VAL A 124 21.71 19.92 -6.73
CA VAL A 124 21.84 20.89 -5.63
C VAL A 124 22.41 20.19 -4.41
N ASN A 125 23.38 20.81 -3.75
CA ASN A 125 23.85 20.37 -2.45
C ASN A 125 23.00 21.00 -1.34
N VAL A 126 22.53 20.20 -0.39
CA VAL A 126 21.75 20.69 0.75
C VAL A 126 22.54 20.49 2.03
N GLU A 127 22.71 21.57 2.80
CA GLU A 127 23.29 21.54 4.13
C GLU A 127 22.20 21.58 5.19
N ALA A 128 22.13 20.54 6.02
CA ALA A 128 21.19 20.41 7.12
C ALA A 128 21.92 20.23 8.46
N PRO A 129 21.29 20.62 9.58
CA PRO A 129 21.79 20.27 10.91
C PRO A 129 21.90 18.74 11.08
N VAL A 130 22.93 18.29 11.80
CA VAL A 130 23.07 16.88 12.15
C VAL A 130 21.83 16.42 12.93
N CYS A 131 21.23 15.32 12.49
CA CYS A 131 20.13 14.64 13.18
C CYS A 131 20.47 13.16 13.39
N ASP A 132 19.89 12.57 14.43
CA ASP A 132 20.02 11.13 14.68
C ASP A 132 19.12 10.37 13.70
N ILE A 133 19.72 9.62 12.76
CA ILE A 133 19.03 8.93 11.68
C ILE A 133 19.06 7.42 11.95
N PRO A 134 17.92 6.71 11.89
CA PRO A 134 17.92 5.26 12.00
C PRO A 134 18.65 4.64 10.79
N ASP A 135 19.62 3.78 11.06
CA ASP A 135 20.39 3.05 10.05
C ASP A 135 20.25 1.54 10.26
N TYR A 136 19.54 0.88 9.35
CA TYR A 136 19.33 -0.56 9.40
C TYR A 136 20.18 -1.31 8.38
N ARG A 137 21.15 -0.68 7.71
CA ARG A 137 21.95 -1.33 6.65
C ARG A 137 22.72 -2.55 7.17
N ALA A 138 23.18 -2.49 8.42
CA ALA A 138 23.89 -3.60 9.06
C ALA A 138 22.95 -4.69 9.62
N THR A 139 21.79 -4.30 10.15
CA THR A 139 20.85 -5.21 10.86
C THR A 139 19.77 -5.79 9.95
N ALA A 140 19.46 -5.11 8.85
CA ALA A 140 18.46 -5.49 7.85
C ALA A 140 18.95 -5.19 6.42
N PRO A 141 20.07 -5.78 5.95
CA PRO A 141 20.65 -5.45 4.65
C PRO A 141 19.71 -5.76 3.46
N ALA A 142 18.84 -6.77 3.58
CA ALA A 142 17.88 -7.12 2.53
C ALA A 142 16.80 -6.05 2.35
N TYR A 143 16.46 -5.31 3.41
CA TYR A 143 15.52 -4.19 3.35
C TYR A 143 15.96 -3.10 2.36
N TYR A 144 17.27 -2.91 2.20
CA TYR A 144 17.83 -1.91 1.28
C TYR A 144 18.16 -2.48 -0.10
N ASN A 145 18.74 -3.69 -0.15
CA ASN A 145 19.42 -4.18 -1.35
C ASN A 145 18.71 -5.36 -2.03
N ASP A 146 17.79 -6.04 -1.34
CA ASP A 146 17.12 -7.23 -1.88
C ASP A 146 15.70 -7.36 -1.34
N VAL A 147 14.86 -6.40 -1.74
CA VAL A 147 13.45 -6.32 -1.32
C VAL A 147 12.62 -7.57 -1.66
N LYS A 148 13.12 -8.46 -2.54
CA LYS A 148 12.46 -9.71 -2.89
C LYS A 148 12.69 -10.82 -1.86
N ASN A 149 13.76 -10.73 -1.08
CA ASN A 149 14.20 -11.76 -0.14
C ASN A 149 14.26 -11.23 1.31
N ILE A 150 13.42 -10.24 1.66
CA ILE A 150 13.32 -9.71 3.03
C ILE A 150 12.85 -10.83 3.98
N THR A 151 13.62 -11.06 5.04
CA THR A 151 13.32 -12.05 6.07
C THR A 151 12.51 -11.44 7.22
N ARG A 152 11.98 -12.31 8.08
CA ARG A 152 11.29 -11.87 9.30
C ARG A 152 12.24 -11.12 10.27
N ASP A 153 13.51 -11.49 10.29
CA ASP A 153 14.51 -10.83 11.14
C ASP A 153 14.82 -9.41 10.61
N ASP A 154 14.88 -9.23 9.28
CA ASP A 154 14.97 -7.89 8.67
C ASP A 154 13.77 -7.02 9.08
N PHE A 155 12.55 -7.56 9.02
CA PHE A 155 11.36 -6.86 9.49
C PHE A 155 11.43 -6.52 10.98
N ALA A 156 11.94 -7.43 11.81
CA ALA A 156 12.05 -7.22 13.25
C ALA A 156 13.10 -6.16 13.59
N ALA A 157 14.19 -6.10 12.83
CA ALA A 157 15.21 -5.05 12.98
C ALA A 157 14.66 -3.65 12.68
N VAL A 158 13.75 -3.52 11.69
CA VAL A 158 13.15 -2.23 11.31
C VAL A 158 11.95 -1.86 12.19
N TYR A 159 11.03 -2.80 12.43
CA TYR A 159 9.74 -2.53 13.10
C TYR A 159 9.70 -2.91 14.59
N GLY A 160 10.72 -3.60 15.09
CA GLY A 160 10.75 -4.12 16.45
C GLY A 160 9.99 -5.43 16.62
N GLU A 161 9.18 -5.54 17.68
CA GLU A 161 8.45 -6.78 17.99
C GLU A 161 7.38 -7.08 16.93
N LEU A 162 7.55 -8.20 16.24
CA LEU A 162 6.62 -8.66 15.22
C LEU A 162 5.58 -9.63 15.80
N PRO A 163 4.31 -9.57 15.33
CA PRO A 163 3.29 -10.54 15.74
C PRO A 163 3.67 -11.95 15.30
N SER A 164 3.37 -12.95 16.12
CA SER A 164 3.63 -14.37 15.82
C SER A 164 3.15 -14.73 14.40
N PRO A 165 3.97 -15.41 13.58
CA PRO A 165 3.54 -15.87 12.26
C PRO A 165 2.56 -17.04 12.38
N GLU A 166 2.54 -17.71 13.53
CA GLU A 166 1.66 -18.82 13.83
C GLU A 166 0.44 -18.33 14.59
N ILE A 167 -0.71 -18.91 14.22
CA ILE A 167 -1.96 -18.73 14.94
C ILE A 167 -1.81 -19.39 16.31
N ASP A 168 -2.11 -18.63 17.36
CA ASP A 168 -2.18 -19.16 18.71
C ASP A 168 -3.46 -20.01 18.88
N VAL A 169 -3.30 -21.33 18.76
CA VAL A 169 -4.40 -22.31 18.87
C VAL A 169 -4.96 -22.45 20.29
N ASN A 170 -4.31 -21.85 21.30
CA ASN A 170 -4.83 -21.87 22.67
C ASN A 170 -5.73 -20.66 22.97
N LYS A 171 -5.72 -19.64 22.10
CA LYS A 171 -6.63 -18.50 22.24
C LYS A 171 -8.05 -18.91 21.88
N ARG A 172 -8.98 -18.50 22.75
CA ARG A 172 -10.41 -18.67 22.52
C ARG A 172 -10.84 -17.84 21.31
N ILE A 173 -11.59 -18.45 20.40
CA ILE A 173 -12.20 -17.81 19.24
C ILE A 173 -13.27 -16.84 19.69
N ASP A 174 -13.18 -15.58 19.24
CA ASP A 174 -14.15 -14.52 19.52
C ASP A 174 -14.78 -13.94 18.24
N LYS A 175 -15.63 -12.91 18.38
CA LYS A 175 -16.35 -12.33 17.23
C LYS A 175 -15.44 -11.59 16.23
N TYR A 176 -14.22 -11.25 16.61
CA TYR A 176 -13.22 -10.60 15.76
C TYR A 176 -12.30 -11.63 15.09
N SER A 177 -12.25 -12.87 15.59
CA SER A 177 -11.62 -13.99 14.90
C SER A 177 -12.31 -14.31 13.58
N CYS A 178 -11.53 -14.79 12.62
CA CYS A 178 -11.99 -15.37 11.37
C CYS A 178 -12.43 -16.83 11.57
N LEU A 179 -13.25 -17.36 10.66
CA LEU A 179 -13.59 -18.80 10.70
C LEU A 179 -12.34 -19.69 10.59
N ASN A 180 -11.36 -19.28 9.80
CA ASN A 180 -10.12 -20.03 9.61
C ASN A 180 -9.29 -20.13 10.90
N ASP A 181 -9.44 -19.20 11.86
CA ASP A 181 -8.72 -19.25 13.13
C ASP A 181 -9.16 -20.47 13.96
N ALA A 182 -10.41 -20.90 13.81
CA ALA A 182 -10.96 -22.09 14.45
C ALA A 182 -10.66 -23.40 13.69
N ARG A 183 -9.88 -23.38 12.60
CA ARG A 183 -9.66 -24.57 11.75
C ARG A 183 -9.04 -25.76 12.51
N HIS A 184 -8.29 -25.48 13.57
CA HIS A 184 -7.67 -26.47 14.43
C HIS A 184 -8.66 -27.18 15.38
N THR A 185 -9.83 -26.58 15.64
CA THR A 185 -10.87 -27.17 16.49
C THR A 185 -11.69 -28.20 15.70
N LYS A 186 -12.34 -29.13 16.40
CA LYS A 186 -13.10 -30.21 15.78
C LYS A 186 -14.24 -29.67 14.93
N TRP A 187 -15.04 -28.75 15.45
CA TRP A 187 -16.16 -28.17 14.72
C TRP A 187 -15.73 -27.07 13.76
N GLY A 188 -14.75 -26.23 14.13
CA GLY A 188 -14.22 -25.20 13.22
C GLY A 188 -13.55 -25.80 11.99
N GLY A 189 -12.75 -26.86 12.16
CA GLY A 189 -12.15 -27.60 11.05
C GLY A 189 -13.16 -28.33 10.16
N ARG A 190 -14.31 -28.76 10.70
CA ARG A 190 -15.42 -29.32 9.90
C ARG A 190 -16.12 -28.23 9.09
N LEU A 191 -16.44 -27.10 9.72
CA LEU A 191 -17.12 -25.98 9.07
C LEU A 191 -16.24 -25.36 7.97
N CYS A 192 -14.95 -25.15 8.23
CA CYS A 192 -14.01 -24.64 7.24
C CYS A 192 -13.94 -25.55 6.00
N ARG A 193 -13.84 -26.87 6.19
CA ARG A 193 -13.83 -27.83 5.06
C ARG A 193 -15.11 -27.78 4.25
N LEU A 194 -16.27 -27.65 4.91
CA LEU A 194 -17.56 -27.52 4.24
C LEU A 194 -17.61 -26.23 3.40
N ILE A 195 -17.30 -25.08 4.00
CA ILE A 195 -17.32 -23.78 3.32
C ILE A 195 -16.33 -23.76 2.17
N THR A 196 -15.09 -24.22 2.37
CA THR A 196 -14.09 -24.31 1.31
C THR A 196 -14.60 -25.17 0.15
N LYS A 197 -15.23 -26.33 0.42
CA LYS A 197 -15.78 -27.19 -0.63
C LYS A 197 -16.90 -26.51 -1.42
N VAL A 198 -17.83 -25.84 -0.73
CA VAL A 198 -18.96 -25.14 -1.36
C VAL A 198 -18.47 -23.96 -2.20
N MET A 199 -17.68 -23.06 -1.61
CA MET A 199 -17.22 -21.85 -2.28
C MET A 199 -16.25 -22.14 -3.43
N SER A 200 -15.40 -23.16 -3.29
CA SER A 200 -14.51 -23.58 -4.40
C SER A 200 -15.30 -24.09 -5.60
N GLY A 201 -16.48 -24.66 -5.39
CA GLY A 201 -17.38 -25.12 -6.46
C GLY A 201 -18.22 -24.02 -7.12
N MET A 202 -18.21 -22.79 -6.59
CA MET A 202 -18.96 -21.66 -7.14
C MET A 202 -18.15 -20.78 -8.10
N GLY A 203 -16.82 -20.93 -8.13
CA GLY A 203 -15.95 -20.18 -9.03
C GLY A 203 -15.63 -20.91 -10.33
N SER A 204 -15.16 -20.17 -11.34
CA SER A 204 -14.66 -20.76 -12.59
C SER A 204 -13.32 -21.48 -12.34
N ALA A 205 -13.13 -22.65 -12.97
CA ALA A 205 -11.89 -23.42 -12.83
C ALA A 205 -10.69 -22.75 -13.55
N GLU A 206 -10.96 -21.91 -14.55
CA GLU A 206 -9.94 -21.29 -15.41
C GLU A 206 -9.16 -20.17 -14.71
N ASN A 207 -9.79 -19.42 -13.79
CA ASN A 207 -9.18 -18.22 -13.18
C ASN A 207 -8.80 -18.38 -11.70
N GLY A 208 -9.08 -19.54 -11.10
CA GLY A 208 -8.83 -19.77 -9.67
C GLY A 208 -9.81 -19.06 -8.72
N ASP A 209 -10.89 -18.47 -9.25
CA ASP A 209 -11.91 -17.70 -8.52
C ASP A 209 -12.51 -18.48 -7.35
N GLY A 210 -12.69 -19.80 -7.50
CA GLY A 210 -13.26 -20.64 -6.43
C GLY A 210 -12.39 -20.69 -5.18
N LYS A 211 -11.06 -20.75 -5.34
CA LYS A 211 -10.12 -20.74 -4.20
C LYS A 211 -10.10 -19.37 -3.54
N MET A 212 -10.22 -18.29 -4.33
CA MET A 212 -10.32 -16.92 -3.82
C MET A 212 -11.62 -16.76 -3.00
N LEU A 213 -12.77 -17.19 -3.52
CA LEU A 213 -14.05 -17.17 -2.82
C LEU A 213 -14.01 -17.98 -1.52
N ALA A 214 -13.37 -19.14 -1.53
CA ALA A 214 -13.18 -19.95 -0.34
C ALA A 214 -12.28 -19.25 0.70
N ALA A 215 -11.18 -18.64 0.28
CA ALA A 215 -10.30 -17.88 1.17
C ALA A 215 -11.06 -16.70 1.79
N MET A 216 -11.76 -15.91 0.98
CA MET A 216 -12.61 -14.81 1.44
C MET A 216 -13.63 -15.29 2.47
N ALA A 217 -14.41 -16.33 2.17
CA ALA A 217 -15.43 -16.84 3.08
C ALA A 217 -14.87 -17.31 4.43
N THR A 218 -13.66 -17.88 4.45
CA THR A 218 -13.01 -18.35 5.69
C THR A 218 -12.26 -17.27 6.46
N GLN A 219 -11.87 -16.18 5.79
CA GLN A 219 -11.18 -15.02 6.39
C GLN A 219 -12.14 -13.89 6.81
N ILE A 220 -13.44 -14.06 6.64
CA ILE A 220 -14.43 -13.11 7.16
C ILE A 220 -14.52 -13.24 8.69
N PRO A 221 -14.35 -12.14 9.46
CA PRO A 221 -14.57 -12.15 10.90
C PRO A 221 -15.99 -12.56 11.26
N ILE A 222 -16.17 -13.30 12.36
CA ILE A 222 -17.48 -13.87 12.72
C ILE A 222 -18.57 -12.80 12.90
N ARG A 223 -18.23 -11.62 13.42
CA ARG A 223 -19.14 -10.47 13.55
C ARG A 223 -19.79 -10.05 12.23
N ASN A 224 -19.10 -10.25 11.10
CA ASN A 224 -19.60 -9.81 9.80
C ASN A 224 -20.75 -10.71 9.32
N PHE A 225 -20.87 -11.96 9.77
CA PHE A 225 -22.02 -12.81 9.44
C PHE A 225 -23.32 -12.20 9.95
N VAL A 226 -23.30 -11.56 11.13
CA VAL A 226 -24.48 -10.84 11.64
C VAL A 226 -24.79 -9.65 10.73
N GLN A 227 -23.79 -8.82 10.45
CA GLN A 227 -23.95 -7.58 9.68
C GLN A 227 -24.36 -7.81 8.22
N MET A 228 -23.82 -8.84 7.58
CA MET A 228 -24.02 -9.13 6.15
C MET A 228 -25.24 -10.01 5.88
N SER A 229 -25.80 -10.65 6.92
CA SER A 229 -26.95 -11.55 6.74
C SER A 229 -28.28 -10.86 6.51
N MET A 230 -28.35 -9.52 6.55
CA MET A 230 -29.61 -8.77 6.47
C MET A 230 -30.67 -9.28 7.47
N GLY A 231 -30.23 -9.65 8.68
CA GLY A 231 -31.09 -10.20 9.74
C GLY A 231 -31.34 -11.71 9.67
N ALA A 232 -30.80 -12.42 8.67
CA ALA A 232 -30.90 -13.88 8.58
C ALA A 232 -29.99 -14.61 9.58
N PHE A 233 -29.02 -13.91 10.19
CA PHE A 233 -28.12 -14.41 11.21
C PHE A 233 -28.06 -13.41 12.38
N SER A 234 -28.59 -13.82 13.53
CA SER A 234 -28.69 -13.00 14.73
C SER A 234 -27.44 -13.07 15.61
N GLU A 235 -27.28 -12.11 16.53
CA GLU A 235 -26.24 -12.13 17.57
C GLU A 235 -26.29 -13.41 18.45
N GLY A 236 -27.50 -13.93 18.71
CA GLY A 236 -27.68 -15.19 19.45
C GLY A 236 -27.12 -16.40 18.69
N GLN A 237 -27.28 -16.43 17.37
CA GLN A 237 -26.72 -17.46 16.51
C GLN A 237 -25.20 -17.31 16.36
N ALA A 238 -24.68 -16.08 16.32
CA ALA A 238 -23.24 -15.82 16.36
C ALA A 238 -22.61 -16.34 17.67
N LYS A 239 -23.27 -16.13 18.81
CA LYS A 239 -22.83 -16.71 20.09
C LYS A 239 -22.85 -18.24 20.08
N GLY A 240 -23.89 -18.85 19.50
CA GLY A 240 -23.95 -20.30 19.33
C GLY A 240 -22.82 -20.84 18.44
N LEU A 241 -22.50 -20.12 17.35
CA LEU A 241 -21.41 -20.45 16.45
C LEU A 241 -20.07 -20.37 17.19
N LEU A 242 -19.82 -19.31 17.96
CA LEU A 242 -18.61 -19.18 18.77
C LEU A 242 -18.45 -20.32 19.78
N MET A 243 -19.53 -20.75 20.45
CA MET A 243 -19.49 -21.91 21.35
C MET A 243 -19.09 -23.19 20.62
N MET A 244 -19.63 -23.39 19.41
CA MET A 244 -19.25 -24.53 18.57
C MET A 244 -17.79 -24.45 18.12
N LEU A 245 -17.34 -23.28 17.66
CA LEU A 245 -15.97 -23.09 17.16
C LEU A 245 -14.90 -23.27 18.25
N ASN A 246 -15.26 -23.06 19.51
CA ASN A 246 -14.39 -23.31 20.66
C ASN A 246 -14.50 -24.74 21.21
N ASP A 247 -15.26 -25.63 20.58
CA ASP A 247 -15.55 -26.99 21.06
C ASP A 247 -16.07 -27.03 22.52
N ASP A 248 -16.75 -25.98 22.99
CA ASP A 248 -17.29 -25.93 24.36
C ASP A 248 -18.23 -27.13 24.62
N GLU A 249 -18.26 -27.72 25.83
CA GLU A 249 -19.13 -28.87 26.20
C GLU A 249 -20.62 -28.60 25.99
N SER A 250 -20.96 -27.32 25.92
CA SER A 250 -22.25 -26.80 25.50
C SER A 250 -22.47 -26.87 23.98
N SER A 251 -21.72 -27.69 23.24
CA SER A 251 -21.94 -28.01 21.83
C SER A 251 -23.39 -28.46 21.59
N PHE A 252 -24.05 -29.11 22.56
CA PHE A 252 -25.47 -29.43 22.48
C PHE A 252 -26.41 -28.22 22.65
N LEU A 253 -26.02 -27.20 23.44
CA LEU A 253 -26.72 -25.92 23.60
C LEU A 253 -26.42 -24.94 22.45
N GLY A 254 -25.20 -24.98 21.92
CA GLY A 254 -24.78 -24.29 20.70
C GLY A 254 -25.54 -24.85 19.51
N PHE A 255 -25.58 -26.18 19.37
CA PHE A 255 -26.50 -26.88 18.47
C PHE A 255 -27.95 -26.54 18.78
N SER A 256 -28.47 -26.55 20.00
CA SER A 256 -29.90 -26.24 20.22
C SER A 256 -30.27 -24.78 19.88
N ARG A 257 -29.36 -23.82 20.07
CA ARG A 257 -29.51 -22.43 19.61
C ARG A 257 -29.40 -22.27 18.09
N ILE A 258 -28.68 -23.17 17.44
CA ILE A 258 -28.45 -23.22 15.99
C ILE A 258 -29.57 -24.09 15.36
N PHE A 259 -29.55 -25.41 15.55
CA PHE A 259 -30.42 -26.47 15.02
C PHE A 259 -31.93 -26.32 15.23
N TRP A 260 -32.44 -25.75 16.32
CA TRP A 260 -33.90 -25.55 16.41
C TRP A 260 -34.42 -24.44 15.48
N THR A 261 -33.50 -23.65 14.90
CA THR A 261 -33.79 -22.72 13.79
C THR A 261 -33.20 -23.18 12.45
N LEU A 262 -32.50 -24.32 12.40
CA LEU A 262 -31.61 -24.73 11.30
C LEU A 262 -31.99 -25.98 10.52
N GLY A 263 -33.23 -26.44 10.57
CA GLY A 263 -33.77 -27.25 9.47
C GLY A 263 -33.77 -26.48 8.13
N GLY A 264 -33.89 -25.15 8.20
CA GLY A 264 -33.99 -24.28 7.01
C GLY A 264 -32.72 -23.53 6.61
N THR A 265 -31.81 -23.23 7.53
CA THR A 265 -30.72 -22.24 7.30
C THR A 265 -29.39 -22.84 6.81
N LEU A 266 -29.08 -24.12 7.08
CA LEU A 266 -27.90 -24.83 6.57
C LEU A 266 -28.13 -25.19 5.10
N ALA A 267 -29.39 -25.51 4.75
CA ALA A 267 -29.86 -25.62 3.37
C ALA A 267 -29.85 -24.27 2.62
N ARG A 268 -29.87 -23.14 3.35
CA ARG A 268 -29.78 -21.79 2.78
C ARG A 268 -28.37 -21.19 2.87
N LEU A 269 -27.40 -21.85 3.51
CA LEU A 269 -26.02 -21.38 3.59
C LEU A 269 -25.40 -21.12 2.20
N PRO A 270 -25.62 -21.96 1.18
CA PRO A 270 -25.18 -21.65 -0.18
C PRO A 270 -25.86 -20.41 -0.76
N LYS A 271 -27.15 -20.18 -0.44
CA LYS A 271 -27.91 -18.99 -0.88
C LYS A 271 -27.47 -17.71 -0.17
N LEU A 272 -27.07 -17.81 1.09
CA LEU A 272 -26.55 -16.70 1.92
C LEU A 272 -25.13 -16.30 1.47
N LEU A 273 -24.30 -17.29 1.15
CA LEU A 273 -22.97 -17.08 0.58
C LEU A 273 -23.01 -16.57 -0.86
N SER A 274 -24.09 -16.84 -1.62
CA SER A 274 -24.30 -16.27 -2.96
C SER A 274 -24.91 -14.87 -2.98
N SER A 275 -25.46 -14.41 -1.84
CA SER A 275 -26.03 -13.05 -1.69
C SER A 275 -25.05 -12.06 -1.07
N ILE A 276 -23.88 -12.54 -0.64
CA ILE A 276 -22.69 -11.78 -0.24
C ILE A 276 -21.78 -11.69 -1.45
#